data_AF-A0AAD3U7F8-F1
#
_entry.id   AF-A0AAD3U7F8-F1
#
_cell.length_a   1.000
_cell.length_b   1.000
_cell.length_c   1.000
_cell.angle_alpha   90.00
_cell.angle_beta   90.00
_cell.angle_gamma   90.00
#
_symmetry.space_group_name_H-M   'P 1'
#
loop_
_entity.id
_entity.type
_entity.pdbx_description
1 polymer ?
#
loop_
_entity_poly.entity_id
_entity_poly.type
_entity_poly.pdbx_seq_one_letter_code
_entity_poly.pdbx_strand_id
1 'polypeptide(L)'
;MNHRLISEMERNLGWWWEDLRGASARLRGYQHQLIECRQLSPRPRATIALTLRQCAAARRICAHTTIVIKARRTGLTTLNQFLSRDNQ
;
A
#
# COMPACT_ATOMS: atom_id res chain seq x y z
N MET A 1 -16.27 26.05 -0.46
CA MET A 1 -16.36 24.77 -1.20
C MET A 1 -15.06 23.96 -1.18
N ASN A 2 -13.89 24.59 -1.37
CA ASN A 2 -12.60 23.89 -1.54
C ASN A 2 -12.08 23.10 -0.33
N HIS A 3 -12.25 23.59 0.91
CA HIS A 3 -11.75 22.86 2.09
C HIS A 3 -12.39 21.49 2.29
N ARG A 4 -13.70 21.34 2.00
CA ARG A 4 -14.38 20.05 2.11
C ARG A 4 -13.81 19.01 1.14
N LEU A 5 -13.50 19.43 -0.08
CA LEU A 5 -12.88 18.57 -1.09
C LEU A 5 -11.45 18.17 -0.69
N ILE A 6 -10.64 19.11 -0.20
CA ILE A 6 -9.29 18.84 0.31
C ILE A 6 -9.35 17.80 1.44
N SER A 7 -10.19 18.02 2.45
CA SER A 7 -10.33 17.09 3.58
C SER A 7 -10.82 15.70 3.16
N GLU A 8 -11.71 15.61 2.17
CA GLU A 8 -12.16 14.34 1.61
C GLU A 8 -11.02 13.61 0.88
N MET A 9 -10.21 14.34 0.10
CA MET A 9 -9.03 13.78 -0.58
C MET A 9 -7.97 13.31 0.43
N GLU A 10 -7.73 14.06 1.50
CA GLU A 10 -6.82 13.68 2.60
C GLU A 10 -7.31 12.42 3.32
N ARG A 11 -8.61 12.34 3.64
CA ARG A 11 -9.22 11.15 4.24
C ARG A 11 -9.06 9.94 3.32
N ASN A 12 -9.35 10.10 2.03
CA ASN A 12 -9.15 9.05 1.02
C ASN A 12 -7.69 8.60 0.94
N LEU A 13 -6.74 9.54 1.03
CA LEU A 13 -5.31 9.21 1.08
C LEU A 13 -4.96 8.40 2.34
N GLY A 14 -5.57 8.71 3.48
CA GLY A 14 -5.42 7.95 4.72
C GLY A 14 -5.80 6.47 4.56
N TRP A 15 -6.93 6.18 3.89
CA TRP A 15 -7.35 4.80 3.62
C TRP A 15 -6.33 4.03 2.77
N TRP A 16 -5.75 4.68 1.76
CA TRP A 16 -4.72 4.06 0.92
C TRP A 16 -3.42 3.80 1.70
N TRP A 17 -3.04 4.68 2.62
CA TRP A 17 -1.90 4.44 3.50
C TRP A 17 -2.12 3.23 4.41
N GLU A 18 -3.33 3.06 4.95
CA GLU A 18 -3.66 1.88 5.76
C GLU A 18 -3.64 0.59 4.94
N ASP A 19 -4.16 0.61 3.71
CA ASP A 19 -4.05 -0.55 2.81
C ASP A 19 -2.59 -0.91 2.51
N LEU A 20 -1.74 0.09 2.22
CA LEU A 20 -0.31 -0.13 2.01
C LEU A 20 0.36 -0.73 3.26
N ARG A 21 0.03 -0.21 4.45
CA ARG A 21 0.53 -0.71 5.74
C ARG A 21 0.12 -2.18 5.93
N GLY A 22 -1.15 -2.49 5.70
CA GLY A 22 -1.70 -3.84 5.80
C GLY A 22 -1.06 -4.82 4.80
N ALA A 23 -0.94 -4.42 3.52
CA ALA A 23 -0.29 -5.23 2.49
C ALA A 23 1.19 -5.50 2.81
N SER A 24 1.91 -4.49 3.31
CA SER A 24 3.30 -4.61 3.71
C SER A 24 3.47 -5.54 4.93
N ALA A 25 2.55 -5.46 5.90
CA ALA A 25 2.54 -6.36 7.05
C ALA A 25 2.29 -7.82 6.63
N ARG A 26 1.31 -8.06 5.74
CA ARG A 26 1.07 -9.40 5.17
C ARG A 26 2.31 -9.94 4.46
N LEU A 27 2.98 -9.11 3.65
CA LEU A 27 4.20 -9.50 2.95
C LEU A 27 5.31 -9.96 3.92
N ARG A 28 5.54 -9.22 5.01
CA ARG A 28 6.49 -9.62 6.06
C ARG A 28 6.10 -10.94 6.70
N GLY A 29 4.81 -11.14 7.00
CA GLY A 29 4.30 -12.40 7.54
C GLY A 29 4.58 -13.58 6.62
N TYR A 30 4.29 -13.45 5.32
CA TYR A 30 4.58 -14.50 4.34
C TYR A 30 6.08 -14.77 4.20
N GLN A 31 6.92 -13.73 4.23
CA GLN A 31 8.38 -13.90 4.20
C GLN A 31 8.89 -14.64 5.42
N HIS A 32 8.35 -14.36 6.61
CA HIS A 32 8.68 -15.08 7.83
C HIS A 32 8.28 -16.56 7.73
N GLN A 33 7.06 -16.85 7.27
CA GLN A 33 6.59 -18.22 7.05
C GLN A 33 7.50 -19.01 6.07
N LEU A 34 8.05 -18.36 5.04
CA LEU A 34 9.00 -19.00 4.13
C LEU A 34 10.32 -19.37 4.83
N ILE A 35 10.78 -18.56 5.78
CA ILE A 35 11.98 -18.84 6.59
C ILE A 35 11.71 -20.04 7.51
N GLU A 36 10.56 -20.06 8.20
CA GLU A 36 10.14 -21.19 9.04
C GLU A 36 10.05 -22.49 8.23
N CYS A 37 9.41 -22.45 7.05
CA CYS A 37 9.31 -23.62 6.17
C CYS A 37 10.66 -24.16 5.69
N ARG A 38 11.71 -23.32 5.64
CA ARG A 38 13.07 -23.76 5.26
C ARG A 38 13.75 -24.58 6.37
N GLN A 39 13.37 -24.38 7.63
CA GLN A 39 13.92 -25.07 8.79
C GLN A 39 13.33 -26.47 8.99
N LEU A 40 12.19 -26.77 8.36
CA LEU A 40 11.51 -28.06 8.46
C LEU A 40 12.11 -29.11 7.51
N SER A 41 12.21 -30.36 8.00
CA SER A 41 12.59 -31.53 7.21
C SER A 41 11.57 -32.66 7.43
N PRO A 42 10.90 -33.16 6.36
CA PRO A 42 10.98 -32.70 4.97
C PRO A 42 10.33 -31.33 4.76
N ARG A 43 10.76 -30.59 3.73
CA ARG A 43 10.22 -29.25 3.43
C ARG A 43 8.77 -29.33 2.91
N PRO A 44 7.83 -28.52 3.43
CA PRO A 44 6.44 -28.52 3.00
C PRO A 44 6.25 -27.77 1.67
N ARG A 45 6.50 -28.46 0.54
CA ARG A 45 6.49 -27.88 -0.82
C ARG A 45 5.19 -27.16 -1.18
N ALA A 46 4.04 -27.73 -0.83
CA ALA A 46 2.72 -27.16 -1.13
C ALA A 46 2.53 -25.81 -0.40
N THR A 47 2.88 -25.75 0.88
CA THR A 47 2.84 -24.52 1.69
C THR A 47 3.77 -23.46 1.10
N ILE A 48 5.02 -23.81 0.79
CA ILE A 48 5.99 -22.88 0.18
C ILE A 48 5.43 -22.30 -1.13
N ALA A 49 4.87 -23.13 -2.01
CA ALA A 49 4.31 -22.68 -3.29
C ALA A 49 3.10 -21.76 -3.12
N LEU A 50 2.25 -21.99 -2.11
CA LEU A 50 1.15 -21.10 -1.77
C LEU A 50 1.67 -19.76 -1.21
N THR A 51 2.58 -19.80 -0.24
CA THR A 51 3.14 -18.59 0.40
C THR A 51 3.90 -17.72 -0.60
N LEU A 52 4.59 -18.29 -1.60
CA LEU A 52 5.22 -17.54 -2.69
C LEU A 52 4.20 -16.79 -3.56
N ARG A 53 3.05 -17.43 -3.88
CA ARG A 53 1.96 -16.77 -4.61
C ARG A 53 1.35 -15.62 -3.80
N GLN A 54 1.20 -15.81 -2.49
CA GLN A 54 0.71 -14.77 -1.58
C GLN A 54 1.70 -13.60 -1.48
N CYS A 55 3.01 -13.87 -1.44
CA CYS A 55 4.03 -12.82 -1.51
C CYS A 55 3.91 -12.01 -2.81
N ALA A 56 3.77 -12.68 -3.96
CA ALA A 56 3.62 -12.02 -5.25
C ALA A 56 2.35 -11.15 -5.30
N ALA A 57 1.23 -11.64 -4.76
CA ALA A 57 0.00 -10.87 -4.64
C ALA A 57 0.18 -9.64 -3.74
N ALA A 58 0.77 -9.80 -2.55
CA ALA A 58 1.01 -8.69 -1.62
C ALA A 58 1.93 -7.62 -2.23
N ARG A 59 3.01 -8.02 -2.93
CA ARG A 59 3.90 -7.08 -3.64
C ARG A 59 3.16 -6.27 -4.72
N ARG A 60 2.26 -6.91 -5.48
CA ARG A 60 1.44 -6.22 -6.49
C ARG A 60 0.54 -5.16 -5.84
N ILE A 61 -0.09 -5.49 -4.71
CA ILE A 61 -0.91 -4.54 -3.94
C ILE A 61 -0.04 -3.38 -3.44
N CYS A 62 1.10 -3.67 -2.80
CA CYS A 62 2.02 -2.62 -2.34
C CYS A 62 2.42 -1.67 -3.47
N ALA A 63 2.80 -2.21 -4.64
CA ALA A 63 3.21 -1.41 -5.79
C ALA A 63 2.06 -0.53 -6.31
N HIS A 64 0.87 -1.13 -6.49
CA HIS A 64 -0.32 -0.42 -6.93
C HIS A 64 -0.70 0.71 -5.96
N THR A 65 -0.82 0.39 -4.67
CA THR A 65 -1.21 1.37 -3.65
C THR A 65 -0.18 2.49 -3.53
N THR A 66 1.12 2.19 -3.66
CA THR A 66 2.18 3.21 -3.71
C THR A 66 2.00 4.19 -4.88
N ILE A 67 1.68 3.66 -6.08
CA ILE A 67 1.44 4.50 -7.26
C ILE A 67 0.21 5.39 -7.05
N VAL A 68 -0.89 4.83 -6.54
CA VAL A 68 -2.12 5.58 -6.25
C VAL A 68 -1.87 6.70 -5.24
N ILE A 69 -1.19 6.40 -4.13
CA ILE A 69 -0.81 7.40 -3.11
C ILE A 69 0.00 8.53 -3.75
N LYS A 70 1.01 8.19 -4.56
CA LYS A 70 1.85 9.19 -5.24
C LYS A 70 1.01 10.11 -6.12
N ALA A 71 0.15 9.53 -6.97
CA ALA A 71 -0.71 10.29 -7.87
C ALA A 71 -1.69 11.20 -7.10
N ARG A 72 -2.33 10.68 -6.05
CA ARG A 72 -3.27 11.44 -5.21
C ARG A 72 -2.59 12.57 -4.45
N ARG A 73 -1.39 12.32 -3.90
CA ARG A 73 -0.60 13.34 -3.20
C ARG A 73 -0.19 14.47 -4.14
N THR A 74 0.28 14.15 -5.35
CA THR A 74 0.61 15.17 -6.36
C THR A 74 -0.63 16.01 -6.70
N GLY A 75 -1.78 15.37 -6.95
CA GLY A 75 -3.03 16.09 -7.22
C GLY A 75 -3.45 17.02 -6.08
N LEU A 76 -3.32 16.58 -4.83
CA LEU A 76 -3.62 17.40 -3.65
C LEU A 76 -2.68 18.61 -3.53
N THR A 77 -1.38 18.42 -3.75
CA THR A 77 -0.39 19.51 -3.73
C THR A 77 -0.70 20.55 -4.80
N THR A 78 -1.01 20.11 -6.03
CA THR A 78 -1.38 20.99 -7.14
C THR A 78 -2.65 21.78 -6.81
N LEU A 79 -3.68 21.12 -6.29
CA LEU A 79 -4.92 21.79 -5.88
C LEU A 79 -4.66 22.87 -4.81
N ASN A 80 -3.89 22.53 -3.77
CA ASN A 80 -3.53 23.50 -2.73
C ASN A 80 -2.79 24.72 -3.30
N GLN A 81 -1.87 24.53 -4.24
CA GLN A 81 -1.13 25.63 -4.86
C GLN A 81 -2.03 26.55 -5.70
N PHE A 82 -2.98 26.00 -6.46
CA PHE A 82 -3.96 26.81 -7.20
C PHE A 82 -4.80 27.65 -6.25
N LEU A 83 -5.31 27.05 -5.18
CA LEU A 83 -6.15 27.73 -4.21
C LEU A 83 -5.40 28.78 -3.37
N SER A 84 -4.12 28.59 -3.12
CA SER A 84 -3.28 29.61 -2.47
C SER A 84 -3.03 30.81 -3.38
N ARG A 85 -3.00 30.63 -4.71
CA ARG A 85 -2.79 31.71 -5.69
C ARG A 85 -4.05 32.53 -5.96
N ASP A 86 -5.22 31.90 -5.95
CA ASP A 86 -6.50 32.60 -6.17
C ASP A 86 -6.95 33.48 -4.98
N ASN A 87 -6.30 33.35 -3.82
CA ASN A 87 -6.58 34.13 -2.61
C ASN A 87 -5.59 35.29 -2.38
N GLN A 88 -4.73 35.62 -3.35
CA GLN A 88 -3.80 36.77 -3.36
C GLN A 88 -4.23 37.80 -4.40
#